data_AF-A0A941NIL5-F1
#
_entry.id   AF-A0A941NIL5-F1
#
_cell.length_a   1.000
_cell.length_b   1.000
_cell.length_c   1.000
_cell.angle_alpha   90.00
_cell.angle_beta   90.00
_cell.angle_gamma   90.00
#
_symmetry.space_group_name_H-M   'P 1'
#
loop_
_entity.id
_entity.type
_entity.pdbx_description
1 polymer ?
#
loop_
_entity_poly.entity_id
_entity_poly.type
_entity_poly.pdbx_seq_one_letter_code
_entity_poly.pdbx_strand_id
1 'polypeptide(L)'
;ITRISLPSAAERRTSFDGPDTWWPTPEPAHRINQIYLEPILFAAASAAANITIHNECELIDAKQDENGVSATVRDLTGGTTTTIRAQYLVGCDGGRSPVRNLIGGKLVGDAIVQRAQSTYIRAPKLLSLIPGRPGWMNLSLNPRRSGNTIAIDGKETWLIHNYLYEHETDFDAIDRDTSIRTILGVGNDFEYEVISNEDWIGRRLVADKFRDRRIFVCGDSAHLWVPYAGYGMNAGIADAMNLSWLLAAALAGWASPAILDAYWAERGPITEQVSHFAMNHALGAIRHRREVPPAVEAPGEEGRRARAEFGKAVYDLNVRQYCAGGLNFGYFYDRSPIIHYDGETAPAYTIDTFTSSTVPGCRLPHFWFANARSIYDALGMG
;
A
#
# COMPACT_ATOMS: atom_id res chain seq x y z
N ILE A 1 19.11 12.72 -12.94
CA ILE A 1 18.94 13.77 -11.90
C ILE A 1 19.38 13.23 -10.54
N THR A 2 18.79 12.13 -10.06
CA THR A 2 19.27 11.41 -8.87
C THR A 2 18.93 9.92 -8.97
N ARG A 3 19.49 9.08 -8.09
CA ARG A 3 19.16 7.65 -7.98
C ARG A 3 19.15 7.23 -6.52
N ILE A 4 18.14 6.47 -6.12
CA ILE A 4 18.12 5.76 -4.85
C ILE A 4 18.60 4.34 -5.14
N SER A 5 19.78 4.01 -4.62
CA SER A 5 20.35 2.67 -4.75
C SER A 5 19.64 1.72 -3.78
N LEU A 6 18.85 0.81 -4.34
CA LEU A 6 18.13 -0.22 -3.61
C LEU A 6 18.67 -1.59 -4.05
N PRO A 7 18.83 -2.56 -3.14
CA PRO A 7 19.27 -3.89 -3.50
C PRO A 7 18.19 -4.59 -4.34
N SER A 8 18.63 -5.33 -5.36
CA SER A 8 17.76 -6.26 -6.09
C SER A 8 17.29 -7.40 -5.16
N ALA A 9 16.32 -8.20 -5.64
CA ALA A 9 15.87 -9.37 -4.89
C ALA A 9 17.02 -10.35 -4.55
N ALA A 10 18.01 -10.49 -5.46
CA ALA A 10 19.17 -11.35 -5.25
C ALA A 10 20.21 -10.76 -4.29
N GLU A 11 20.31 -9.44 -4.21
CA GLU A 11 21.28 -8.73 -3.36
C GLU A 11 20.71 -8.41 -1.97
N ARG A 12 19.40 -8.53 -1.74
CA ARG A 12 18.74 -8.01 -0.52
C ARG A 12 19.22 -8.62 0.79
N ARG A 13 19.79 -9.83 0.75
CA ARG A 13 20.36 -10.52 1.93
C ARG A 13 21.88 -10.34 2.10
N THR A 14 22.55 -9.77 1.10
CA THR A 14 24.03 -9.70 1.03
C THR A 14 24.56 -8.28 0.84
N SER A 15 23.71 -7.33 0.44
CA SER A 15 24.04 -5.92 0.32
C SER A 15 23.86 -5.21 1.65
N PHE A 16 24.89 -4.50 2.09
CA PHE A 16 24.90 -3.68 3.30
C PHE A 16 25.03 -2.17 3.00
N ASP A 17 25.11 -1.83 1.71
CA ASP A 17 25.28 -0.46 1.23
C ASP A 17 23.94 0.18 0.87
N GLY A 18 23.73 1.41 1.36
CA GLY A 18 22.58 2.23 1.01
C GLY A 18 21.39 2.09 1.96
N PRO A 19 20.31 2.87 1.71
CA PRO A 19 19.28 3.15 2.72
C PRO A 19 18.28 2.01 2.97
N ASP A 20 18.25 0.95 2.14
CA ASP A 20 17.27 -0.15 2.19
C ASP A 20 17.91 -1.50 2.55
N THR A 21 18.97 -1.52 3.36
CA THR A 21 19.80 -2.72 3.63
C THR A 21 19.79 -3.21 5.08
N TRP A 22 19.26 -2.43 6.02
CA TRP A 22 19.36 -2.69 7.47
C TRP A 22 18.01 -2.98 8.13
N TRP A 23 17.16 -3.77 7.46
CA TRP A 23 15.81 -4.04 7.96
C TRP A 23 15.85 -4.99 9.17
N PRO A 24 15.22 -4.65 10.31
CA PRO A 24 15.24 -5.45 11.54
C PRO A 24 14.27 -6.64 11.48
N THR A 25 14.36 -7.48 10.44
CA THR A 25 13.40 -8.56 10.18
C THR A 25 14.09 -9.69 9.42
N PRO A 26 13.68 -10.95 9.64
CA PRO A 26 14.20 -12.07 8.85
C PRO A 26 13.73 -12.00 7.39
N GLU A 27 12.60 -11.33 7.15
CA GLU A 27 11.99 -11.15 5.83
C GLU A 27 12.16 -9.70 5.36
N PRO A 28 13.10 -9.42 4.45
CA PRO A 28 13.31 -8.08 3.95
C PRO A 28 12.24 -7.72 2.89
N ALA A 29 12.10 -6.44 2.52
CA ALA A 29 11.03 -6.03 1.61
C ALA A 29 11.04 -6.79 0.27
N HIS A 30 9.87 -7.23 -0.18
CA HIS A 30 9.67 -7.70 -1.55
C HIS A 30 8.81 -6.71 -2.32
N ARG A 31 9.11 -6.58 -3.62
CA ARG A 31 8.26 -5.84 -4.55
C ARG A 31 7.66 -6.85 -5.50
N ILE A 32 6.35 -7.04 -5.41
CA ILE A 32 5.59 -7.97 -6.22
C ILE A 32 4.30 -7.29 -6.64
N ASN A 33 3.98 -7.35 -7.93
CA ASN A 33 2.72 -6.84 -8.43
C ASN A 33 1.58 -7.78 -8.03
N GLN A 34 0.41 -7.21 -7.76
CA GLN A 34 -0.82 -7.90 -7.38
C GLN A 34 -1.21 -9.01 -8.37
N ILE A 35 -0.95 -8.83 -9.68
CA ILE A 35 -1.20 -9.85 -10.71
C ILE A 35 -0.45 -11.16 -10.48
N TYR A 36 0.66 -11.11 -9.73
CA TYR A 36 1.43 -12.30 -9.35
C TYR A 36 1.14 -12.74 -7.91
N LEU A 37 0.92 -11.78 -7.00
CA LEU A 37 0.68 -12.08 -5.59
C LEU A 37 -0.69 -12.73 -5.37
N GLU A 38 -1.77 -12.20 -5.96
CA GLU A 38 -3.13 -12.70 -5.72
C GLU A 38 -3.33 -14.14 -6.16
N PRO A 39 -2.86 -14.60 -7.34
CA PRO A 39 -2.96 -16.01 -7.69
C PRO A 39 -2.27 -16.94 -6.69
N ILE A 40 -1.14 -16.51 -6.10
CA ILE A 40 -0.43 -17.28 -5.08
C ILE A 40 -1.27 -17.37 -3.80
N LEU A 41 -1.80 -16.24 -3.33
CA LEU A 41 -2.65 -16.19 -2.15
C LEU A 41 -3.96 -16.98 -2.35
N PHE A 42 -4.57 -16.86 -3.54
CA PHE A 42 -5.78 -17.58 -3.91
C PHE A 42 -5.53 -19.09 -3.95
N ALA A 43 -4.41 -19.54 -4.53
CA ALA A 43 -4.04 -20.95 -4.54
C ALA A 43 -3.83 -21.49 -3.13
N ALA A 44 -3.16 -20.73 -2.25
CA ALA A 44 -2.98 -21.10 -0.85
C ALA A 44 -4.33 -21.20 -0.10
N ALA A 45 -5.22 -20.22 -0.27
CA ALA A 45 -6.55 -20.22 0.33
C ALA A 45 -7.43 -21.36 -0.18
N SER A 46 -7.39 -21.64 -1.50
CA SER A 46 -8.16 -22.73 -2.12
C SER A 46 -7.70 -24.12 -1.67
N ALA A 47 -6.42 -24.27 -1.33
CA ALA A 47 -5.86 -25.52 -0.82
C ALA A 47 -6.17 -25.75 0.68
N ALA A 48 -6.63 -24.73 1.41
CA ALA A 48 -6.91 -24.83 2.84
C ALA A 48 -8.29 -25.48 3.08
N ALA A 49 -8.30 -26.64 3.76
CA ALA A 49 -9.52 -27.43 3.98
C ALA A 49 -10.63 -26.71 4.78
N ASN A 50 -10.28 -25.65 5.50
CA ASN A 50 -11.18 -24.84 6.33
C ASN A 50 -11.63 -23.54 5.64
N ILE A 51 -11.32 -23.32 4.37
CA ILE A 51 -11.71 -22.15 3.60
C ILE A 51 -12.59 -22.59 2.43
N THR A 52 -13.78 -22.00 2.33
CA THR A 52 -14.65 -22.15 1.16
C THR A 52 -14.64 -20.83 0.39
N ILE A 53 -14.32 -20.89 -0.90
CA ILE A 53 -14.28 -19.71 -1.77
C ILE A 53 -15.46 -19.79 -2.74
N HIS A 54 -16.26 -18.72 -2.77
CA HIS A 54 -17.35 -18.54 -3.71
C HIS A 54 -17.00 -17.37 -4.65
N ASN A 55 -16.55 -17.69 -5.86
CA ASN A 55 -16.35 -16.69 -6.91
C ASN A 55 -17.68 -16.32 -7.57
N GLU A 56 -17.68 -15.22 -8.32
CA GLU A 56 -18.86 -14.73 -9.06
C GLU A 56 -20.09 -14.55 -8.13
N CYS A 57 -19.83 -14.19 -6.87
CA CYS A 57 -20.83 -13.98 -5.84
C CYS A 57 -20.73 -12.55 -5.31
N GLU A 58 -21.87 -11.86 -5.23
CA GLU A 58 -21.95 -10.48 -4.75
C GLU A 58 -22.77 -10.39 -3.47
N LEU A 59 -22.22 -9.77 -2.43
CA LEU A 59 -22.97 -9.43 -1.22
C LEU A 59 -23.96 -8.30 -1.53
N ILE A 60 -25.25 -8.56 -1.31
CA ILE A 60 -26.33 -7.59 -1.55
C ILE A 60 -26.74 -6.86 -0.27
N ASP A 61 -26.87 -7.60 0.83
CA ASP A 61 -27.30 -7.09 2.14
C ASP A 61 -26.75 -7.97 3.26
N ALA A 62 -26.65 -7.45 4.47
CA ALA A 62 -26.42 -8.27 5.65
C ALA A 62 -27.14 -7.71 6.88
N LYS A 63 -27.75 -8.60 7.66
CA LYS A 63 -28.42 -8.27 8.93
C LYS A 63 -27.80 -9.05 10.06
N GLN A 64 -27.68 -8.44 11.22
CA GLN A 64 -27.06 -9.07 12.39
C GLN A 64 -27.94 -8.99 13.63
N ASP A 65 -27.93 -10.08 14.40
CA ASP A 65 -28.62 -10.25 15.67
C ASP A 65 -27.62 -10.59 16.78
N GLU A 66 -28.11 -11.00 17.94
CA GLU A 66 -27.28 -11.33 19.10
C GLU A 66 -26.32 -12.50 18.83
N ASN A 67 -26.65 -13.39 17.89
CA ASN A 67 -25.99 -14.67 17.66
C ASN A 67 -25.18 -14.73 16.35
N GLY A 68 -25.26 -13.73 15.46
CA GLY A 68 -24.57 -13.80 14.18
C GLY A 68 -25.02 -12.78 13.14
N VAL A 69 -24.57 -13.00 11.91
CA VAL A 69 -24.84 -12.22 10.70
C VAL A 69 -25.46 -13.12 9.64
N SER A 70 -26.58 -12.70 9.08
CA SER A 70 -27.21 -13.30 7.90
C SER A 70 -26.89 -12.44 6.68
N ALA A 71 -26.01 -12.93 5.81
CA ALA A 71 -25.57 -12.26 4.59
C ALA A 71 -26.35 -12.78 3.38
N THR A 72 -26.95 -11.86 2.62
CA THR A 72 -27.67 -12.16 1.37
C THR A 72 -26.73 -12.01 0.20
N VAL A 73 -26.49 -13.10 -0.53
CA VAL A 73 -25.50 -13.18 -1.61
C VAL A 73 -26.20 -13.55 -2.91
N ARG A 74 -25.89 -12.82 -3.98
CA ARG A 74 -26.34 -13.10 -5.34
C ARG A 74 -25.25 -13.83 -6.12
N ASP A 75 -25.61 -14.97 -6.68
CA ASP A 75 -24.83 -15.65 -7.72
C ASP A 75 -24.96 -14.85 -9.03
N LEU A 76 -23.83 -14.42 -9.58
CA LEU A 76 -23.77 -13.62 -10.81
C LEU A 76 -23.91 -14.46 -12.08
N THR A 77 -23.75 -15.79 -11.99
CA THR A 77 -23.90 -16.70 -13.14
C THR A 77 -25.35 -17.08 -13.37
N GLY A 78 -26.09 -17.40 -12.29
CA GLY A 78 -27.48 -17.86 -12.33
C GLY A 78 -28.51 -16.85 -11.83
N GLY A 79 -28.09 -15.72 -11.26
CA GLY A 79 -28.97 -14.68 -10.71
C GLY A 79 -29.68 -15.07 -9.39
N THR A 80 -29.45 -16.29 -8.89
CA THR A 80 -30.12 -16.80 -7.69
C THR A 80 -29.54 -16.10 -6.44
N THR A 81 -30.42 -15.76 -5.51
CA THR A 81 -30.02 -15.16 -4.23
C THR A 81 -30.13 -16.19 -3.11
N THR A 82 -29.09 -16.29 -2.28
CA THR A 82 -29.03 -17.19 -1.13
C THR A 82 -28.67 -16.42 0.14
N THR A 83 -28.93 -17.02 1.30
CA THR A 83 -28.55 -16.44 2.59
C THR A 83 -27.53 -17.32 3.28
N ILE A 84 -26.39 -16.74 3.64
CA ILE A 84 -25.31 -17.38 4.40
C ILE A 84 -25.39 -16.89 5.84
N ARG A 85 -25.42 -17.82 6.80
CA ARG A 85 -25.37 -17.51 8.23
C ARG A 85 -23.94 -17.69 8.75
N ALA A 86 -23.40 -16.65 9.39
CA ALA A 86 -22.08 -16.65 9.99
C ALA A 86 -22.09 -16.03 11.39
N GLN A 87 -21.06 -16.26 12.20
CA GLN A 87 -20.93 -15.58 13.50
C GLN A 87 -20.45 -14.13 13.36
N TYR A 88 -19.65 -13.86 12.33
CA TYR A 88 -19.06 -12.56 12.01
C TYR A 88 -19.02 -12.36 10.49
N LEU A 89 -18.98 -11.10 10.06
CA LEU A 89 -18.77 -10.69 8.67
C LEU A 89 -17.61 -9.68 8.63
N VAL A 90 -16.66 -9.87 7.73
CA VAL A 90 -15.54 -8.94 7.52
C VAL A 90 -15.56 -8.44 6.09
N GLY A 91 -15.67 -7.13 5.92
CA GLY A 91 -15.64 -6.45 4.64
C GLY A 91 -14.20 -6.15 4.21
N CYS A 92 -13.71 -6.93 3.25
CA CYS A 92 -12.46 -6.67 2.50
C CYS A 92 -12.79 -6.19 1.06
N ASP A 93 -13.88 -5.45 0.92
CA ASP A 93 -14.62 -5.18 -0.33
C ASP A 93 -14.26 -3.84 -1.00
N GLY A 94 -13.08 -3.31 -0.67
CA GLY A 94 -12.49 -2.16 -1.35
C GLY A 94 -13.14 -0.80 -1.06
N GLY A 95 -12.69 0.24 -1.76
CA GLY A 95 -13.05 1.63 -1.45
C GLY A 95 -14.55 1.96 -1.43
N ARG A 96 -15.36 1.26 -2.25
CA ARG A 96 -16.82 1.45 -2.33
C ARG A 96 -17.62 0.64 -1.29
N SER A 97 -16.92 -0.16 -0.48
CA SER A 97 -17.43 -1.10 0.53
C SER A 97 -18.91 -0.98 0.90
N PRO A 98 -19.80 -1.86 0.37
CA PRO A 98 -21.13 -2.05 0.93
C PRO A 98 -21.08 -2.43 2.41
N VAL A 99 -20.09 -3.20 2.87
CA VAL A 99 -19.99 -3.62 4.28
C VAL A 99 -19.76 -2.42 5.22
N ARG A 100 -18.95 -1.45 4.81
CA ARG A 100 -18.76 -0.18 5.54
C ARG A 100 -20.09 0.58 5.66
N ASN A 101 -20.89 0.61 4.60
CA ASN A 101 -22.20 1.26 4.64
C ASN A 101 -23.16 0.55 5.61
N LEU A 102 -23.13 -0.79 5.67
CA LEU A 102 -23.95 -1.59 6.59
C LEU A 102 -23.66 -1.31 8.07
N ILE A 103 -22.40 -1.01 8.41
CA ILE A 103 -22.02 -0.62 9.79
C ILE A 103 -22.28 0.87 10.09
N GLY A 104 -22.75 1.63 9.08
CA GLY A 104 -22.95 3.08 9.16
C GLY A 104 -21.65 3.89 9.11
N GLY A 105 -20.53 3.28 8.69
CA GLY A 105 -19.24 3.94 8.62
C GLY A 105 -19.12 4.88 7.42
N LYS A 106 -18.42 6.00 7.60
CA LYS A 106 -18.19 7.01 6.57
C LYS A 106 -16.71 7.26 6.39
N LEU A 107 -16.30 7.42 5.14
CA LEU A 107 -14.96 7.86 4.78
C LEU A 107 -14.81 9.36 5.02
N VAL A 108 -13.86 9.75 5.85
CA VAL A 108 -13.56 11.14 6.22
C VAL A 108 -12.14 11.50 5.78
N GLY A 109 -11.95 12.70 5.24
CA GLY A 109 -10.65 13.22 4.84
C GLY A 109 -10.68 13.93 3.48
N ASP A 110 -9.57 13.84 2.76
CA ASP A 110 -9.32 14.58 1.52
C ASP A 110 -9.71 13.75 0.29
N ALA A 111 -10.82 14.12 -0.35
CA ALA A 111 -11.40 13.36 -1.44
C ALA A 111 -10.62 13.45 -2.76
N ILE A 112 -9.81 14.50 -2.96
CA ILE A 112 -9.03 14.72 -4.19
C ILE A 112 -7.65 15.28 -3.80
N VAL A 113 -6.64 14.41 -3.81
CA VAL A 113 -5.23 14.77 -3.55
C VAL A 113 -4.47 14.93 -4.87
N GLN A 114 -4.70 14.02 -5.83
CA GLN A 114 -4.12 14.08 -7.17
C GLN A 114 -4.98 13.33 -8.18
N ARG A 115 -4.77 13.59 -9.47
CA ARG A 115 -5.34 12.83 -10.58
C ARG A 115 -4.21 12.15 -11.35
N ALA A 116 -4.44 10.92 -11.79
CA ALA A 116 -3.49 10.20 -12.62
C ALA A 116 -4.20 9.33 -13.66
N GLN A 117 -3.67 9.33 -14.88
CA GLN A 117 -3.95 8.30 -15.87
C GLN A 117 -2.88 7.22 -15.75
N SER A 118 -3.27 5.96 -15.65
CA SER A 118 -2.35 4.82 -15.58
C SER A 118 -2.52 3.91 -16.77
N THR A 119 -1.45 3.63 -17.49
CA THR A 119 -1.49 2.72 -18.64
C THR A 119 -0.57 1.56 -18.39
N TYR A 120 -1.12 0.36 -18.42
CA TYR A 120 -0.34 -0.86 -18.47
C TYR A 120 -0.01 -1.17 -19.93
N ILE A 121 1.29 -1.20 -20.26
CA ILE A 121 1.77 -1.40 -21.62
C ILE A 121 2.72 -2.60 -21.71
N ARG A 122 2.81 -3.17 -22.91
CA ARG A 122 3.93 -4.02 -23.34
C ARG A 122 4.83 -3.24 -24.28
N ALA A 123 6.09 -3.06 -23.89
CA ALA A 123 7.12 -2.35 -24.64
C ALA A 123 8.47 -3.10 -24.53
N PRO A 124 8.70 -4.14 -25.35
CA PRO A 124 9.88 -5.01 -25.25
C PRO A 124 11.20 -4.29 -25.52
N LYS A 125 11.17 -3.20 -26.31
CA LYS A 125 12.34 -2.39 -26.64
C LYS A 125 12.65 -1.32 -25.59
N LEU A 126 11.80 -1.10 -24.59
CA LEU A 126 11.97 0.01 -23.64
C LEU A 126 13.19 -0.20 -22.73
N LEU A 127 13.39 -1.42 -22.23
CA LEU A 127 14.45 -1.71 -21.26
C LEU A 127 15.86 -1.36 -21.79
N SER A 128 16.11 -1.61 -23.09
CA SER A 128 17.41 -1.32 -23.72
C SER A 128 17.67 0.17 -23.97
N LEU A 129 16.64 1.01 -23.89
CA LEU A 129 16.75 2.47 -24.03
C LEU A 129 17.03 3.17 -22.70
N ILE A 130 16.81 2.50 -21.56
CA ILE A 130 17.02 3.09 -20.23
C ILE A 130 18.53 3.16 -19.94
N PRO A 131 19.11 4.35 -19.73
CA PRO A 131 20.53 4.48 -19.46
C PRO A 131 20.88 4.00 -18.04
N GLY A 132 22.02 3.32 -17.91
CA GLY A 132 22.57 2.88 -16.62
C GLY A 132 21.97 1.57 -16.09
N ARG A 133 22.11 1.30 -14.79
CA ARG A 133 21.56 0.09 -14.16
C ARG A 133 20.02 0.15 -14.18
N PRO A 134 19.31 -0.90 -14.62
CA PRO A 134 17.85 -0.96 -14.54
C PRO A 134 17.33 -0.63 -13.13
N GLY A 135 16.20 0.05 -13.07
CA GLY A 135 15.48 0.35 -11.83
C GLY A 135 14.06 -0.21 -11.93
N TRP A 136 13.49 -0.61 -10.79
CA TRP A 136 12.09 -1.07 -10.74
C TRP A 136 11.09 0.06 -11.06
N MET A 137 11.49 1.32 -10.80
CA MET A 137 10.70 2.50 -11.10
C MET A 137 11.62 3.64 -11.51
N ASN A 138 11.21 4.38 -12.55
CA ASN A 138 11.82 5.62 -12.99
C ASN A 138 10.80 6.76 -12.83
N LEU A 139 11.16 7.80 -12.11
CA LEU A 139 10.38 9.02 -11.97
C LEU A 139 10.87 10.03 -13.01
N SER A 140 10.04 10.31 -14.01
CA SER A 140 10.28 11.32 -15.03
C SER A 140 9.77 12.67 -14.51
N LEU A 141 10.71 13.56 -14.18
CA LEU A 141 10.43 14.94 -13.79
C LEU A 141 10.77 15.86 -14.94
N ASN A 142 9.73 16.30 -15.64
CA ASN A 142 9.84 17.12 -16.84
C ASN A 142 8.90 18.33 -16.73
N PRO A 143 9.34 19.55 -17.11
CA PRO A 143 8.45 20.71 -17.16
C PRO A 143 7.23 20.54 -18.07
N ARG A 144 7.31 19.66 -19.09
CA ARG A 144 6.19 19.36 -20.01
C ARG A 144 5.19 18.40 -19.40
N ARG A 145 5.67 17.27 -18.85
CA ARG A 145 4.83 16.24 -18.23
C ARG A 145 5.61 15.34 -17.29
N SER A 146 5.15 15.21 -16.05
CA SER A 146 5.78 14.32 -15.06
C SER A 146 5.00 13.02 -14.90
N GLY A 147 5.73 11.93 -14.66
CA GLY A 147 5.14 10.61 -14.52
C GLY A 147 6.10 9.56 -13.96
N ASN A 148 5.56 8.37 -13.69
CA ASN A 148 6.36 7.22 -13.29
C ASN A 148 6.29 6.13 -14.34
N THR A 149 7.39 5.42 -14.53
CA THR A 149 7.48 4.18 -15.30
C THR A 149 7.90 3.07 -14.34
N ILE A 150 6.99 2.13 -14.06
CA ILE A 150 7.22 1.01 -13.14
C ILE A 150 7.36 -0.27 -13.97
N ALA A 151 8.45 -1.00 -13.78
CA ALA A 151 8.63 -2.33 -14.36
C ALA A 151 7.73 -3.34 -13.63
N ILE A 152 6.90 -4.08 -14.36
CA ILE A 152 6.01 -5.09 -13.77
C ILE A 152 6.68 -6.46 -13.74
N ASP A 153 7.21 -6.92 -14.88
CA ASP A 153 7.89 -8.20 -15.03
C ASP A 153 9.43 -8.09 -15.06
N GLY A 154 9.95 -6.86 -15.09
CA GLY A 154 11.37 -6.57 -15.22
C GLY A 154 11.95 -6.79 -16.61
N LYS A 155 11.10 -6.97 -17.64
CA LYS A 155 11.50 -7.29 -19.02
C LYS A 155 10.80 -6.40 -20.04
N GLU A 156 9.49 -6.55 -20.20
CA GLU A 156 8.74 -5.94 -21.31
C GLU A 156 7.42 -5.29 -20.89
N THR A 157 6.90 -5.54 -19.69
CA THR A 157 5.64 -4.96 -19.24
C THR A 157 5.84 -3.84 -18.22
N TRP A 158 5.10 -2.74 -18.41
CA TRP A 158 5.32 -1.50 -17.70
C TRP A 158 4.01 -0.83 -17.31
N LEU A 159 3.95 -0.30 -16.10
CA LEU A 159 2.88 0.60 -15.68
C LEU A 159 3.37 2.04 -15.76
N ILE A 160 2.70 2.85 -16.58
CA ILE A 160 3.01 4.27 -16.76
C ILE A 160 1.96 5.10 -16.03
N HIS A 161 2.38 5.85 -15.02
CA HIS A 161 1.53 6.85 -14.38
C HIS A 161 1.82 8.22 -14.98
N ASN A 162 0.79 8.81 -15.60
CA ASN A 162 0.77 10.20 -16.01
C ASN A 162 0.10 11.05 -14.91
N TYR A 163 0.84 11.95 -14.27
CA TYR A 163 0.29 12.83 -13.25
C TYR A 163 -0.29 14.09 -13.88
N LEU A 164 -1.60 14.28 -13.71
CA LEU A 164 -2.32 15.41 -14.30
C LEU A 164 -2.06 16.70 -13.52
N TYR A 165 -2.06 17.82 -14.24
CA TYR A 165 -2.07 19.16 -13.65
C TYR A 165 -3.39 19.43 -12.93
N GLU A 166 -3.39 20.41 -12.03
CA GLU A 166 -4.57 20.72 -11.22
C GLU A 166 -5.79 21.15 -12.04
N HIS A 167 -5.54 21.86 -13.14
CA HIS A 167 -6.57 22.32 -14.08
C HIS A 167 -7.04 21.24 -15.06
N GLU A 168 -6.35 20.10 -15.14
CA GLU A 168 -6.73 18.96 -15.97
C GLU A 168 -7.69 18.06 -15.17
N THR A 169 -8.95 18.46 -15.12
CA THR A 169 -9.97 17.75 -14.34
C THR A 169 -10.71 16.67 -15.11
N ASP A 170 -10.70 16.76 -16.44
CA ASP A 170 -11.27 15.80 -17.37
C ASP A 170 -10.18 14.88 -17.91
N PHE A 171 -10.29 13.58 -17.64
CA PHE A 171 -9.30 12.60 -18.08
C PHE A 171 -9.34 12.41 -19.61
N ASP A 172 -10.51 12.52 -20.24
CA ASP A 172 -10.68 12.24 -21.67
C ASP A 172 -10.10 13.37 -22.54
N ALA A 173 -9.94 14.57 -21.96
CA ALA A 173 -9.29 15.71 -22.62
C ALA A 173 -7.76 15.56 -22.74
N ILE A 174 -7.15 14.60 -22.04
CA ILE A 174 -5.70 14.44 -21.97
C ILE A 174 -5.24 13.31 -22.89
N ASP A 175 -4.47 13.66 -23.93
CA ASP A 175 -3.92 12.68 -24.85
C ASP A 175 -2.90 11.77 -24.16
N ARG A 176 -3.26 10.49 -24.08
CA ARG A 176 -2.53 9.48 -23.32
C ARG A 176 -1.21 9.11 -24.00
N ASP A 177 -1.23 8.96 -25.33
CA ASP A 177 -0.05 8.57 -26.11
C ASP A 177 1.04 9.64 -26.05
N THR A 178 0.70 10.92 -26.29
CA THR A 178 1.63 12.04 -26.16
C THR A 178 2.21 12.12 -24.75
N SER A 179 1.38 11.92 -23.73
CA SER A 179 1.82 11.94 -22.34
C SER A 179 2.80 10.79 -22.04
N ILE A 180 2.48 9.56 -22.46
CA ILE A 180 3.36 8.39 -22.31
C ILE A 180 4.69 8.62 -23.02
N ARG A 181 4.67 9.05 -24.29
CA ARG A 181 5.90 9.31 -25.07
C ARG A 181 6.76 10.38 -24.42
N THR A 182 6.15 11.44 -23.90
CA THR A 182 6.85 12.50 -23.16
C THR A 182 7.51 11.96 -21.88
N ILE A 183 6.80 11.13 -21.11
CA ILE A 183 7.29 10.52 -19.87
C ILE A 183 8.45 9.56 -20.15
N LEU A 184 8.33 8.74 -21.21
CA LEU A 184 9.35 7.77 -21.61
C LEU A 184 10.55 8.42 -22.32
N GLY A 185 10.38 9.62 -22.89
CA GLY A 185 11.41 10.29 -23.68
C GLY A 185 11.64 9.62 -25.04
N VAL A 186 10.59 9.08 -25.66
CA VAL A 186 10.66 8.34 -26.93
C VAL A 186 9.92 9.08 -28.06
N GLY A 187 10.33 8.82 -29.30
CA GLY A 187 9.72 9.40 -30.50
C GLY A 187 8.39 8.74 -30.90
N ASN A 188 7.76 9.25 -31.96
CA ASN A 188 6.51 8.73 -32.52
C ASN A 188 6.67 7.36 -33.19
N ASP A 189 7.90 7.01 -33.57
CA ASP A 189 8.28 5.72 -34.16
C ASP A 189 8.45 4.61 -33.11
N PHE A 190 8.44 4.94 -31.82
CA PHE A 190 8.50 3.93 -30.76
C PHE A 190 7.17 3.18 -30.63
N GLU A 191 7.25 1.86 -30.75
CA GLU A 191 6.10 0.97 -30.67
C GLU A 191 5.91 0.40 -29.26
N TYR A 192 4.66 0.42 -28.79
CA TYR A 192 4.22 -0.29 -27.60
C TYR A 192 2.75 -0.71 -27.76
N GLU A 193 2.34 -1.74 -27.03
CA GLU A 193 0.96 -2.22 -26.98
C GLU A 193 0.33 -1.76 -25.67
N VAL A 194 -0.91 -1.23 -25.72
CA VAL A 194 -1.70 -0.93 -24.52
C VAL A 194 -2.43 -2.20 -24.10
N ILE A 195 -2.19 -2.65 -22.87
CA ILE A 195 -2.89 -3.79 -22.27
C ILE A 195 -4.14 -3.30 -21.55
N SER A 196 -4.02 -2.24 -20.74
CA SER A 196 -5.16 -1.64 -20.04
C SER A 196 -4.92 -0.17 -19.67
N ASN A 197 -6.03 0.54 -19.46
CA ASN A 197 -6.08 1.92 -19.02
C ASN A 197 -6.93 2.03 -17.76
N GLU A 198 -6.43 2.76 -16.77
CA GLU A 198 -7.17 3.07 -15.55
C GLU A 198 -6.90 4.51 -15.11
N ASP A 199 -7.96 5.25 -14.87
CA ASP A 199 -7.89 6.64 -14.43
C ASP A 199 -8.37 6.71 -12.99
N TRP A 200 -7.58 7.35 -12.13
CA TRP A 200 -7.84 7.34 -10.71
C TRP A 200 -7.55 8.69 -10.05
N ILE A 201 -8.28 8.89 -8.96
CA ILE A 201 -8.12 10.03 -8.07
C ILE A 201 -7.44 9.50 -6.82
N GLY A 202 -6.27 10.05 -6.49
CA GLY A 202 -5.61 9.81 -5.22
C GLY A 202 -6.39 10.48 -4.10
N ARG A 203 -6.62 9.75 -3.01
CA ARG A 203 -7.46 10.18 -1.87
C ARG A 203 -6.70 10.03 -0.57
N ARG A 204 -7.12 10.71 0.49
CA ARG A 204 -6.76 10.38 1.87
C ARG A 204 -8.05 10.29 2.67
N LEU A 205 -8.61 9.10 2.74
CA LEU A 205 -9.87 8.85 3.43
C LEU A 205 -9.70 7.72 4.44
N VAL A 206 -10.25 7.89 5.63
CA VAL A 206 -10.28 6.88 6.69
C VAL A 206 -11.72 6.73 7.17
N ALA A 207 -12.15 5.49 7.42
CA ALA A 207 -13.47 5.23 7.97
C ALA A 207 -13.52 5.68 9.43
N ASP A 208 -14.55 6.45 9.79
CA ASP A 208 -14.81 6.88 11.17
C ASP A 208 -15.23 5.74 12.11
N LYS A 209 -15.50 4.56 11.54
CA LYS A 209 -15.96 3.35 12.24
C LYS A 209 -15.48 2.11 11.49
N PHE A 210 -14.78 1.20 12.16
CA PHE A 210 -14.32 -0.07 11.56
C PHE A 210 -15.20 -1.28 11.90
N ARG A 211 -16.16 -1.12 12.81
CA ARG A 211 -16.98 -2.21 13.30
C ARG A 211 -18.34 -1.73 13.78
N ASP A 212 -19.38 -2.51 13.51
CA ASP A 212 -20.63 -2.51 14.27
C ASP A 212 -20.93 -3.92 14.75
N ARG A 213 -20.82 -4.18 16.06
CA ARG A 213 -21.09 -5.48 16.70
C ARG A 213 -20.36 -6.66 16.04
N ARG A 214 -20.98 -7.39 15.11
CA ARG A 214 -20.43 -8.60 14.47
C ARG A 214 -19.93 -8.37 13.04
N ILE A 215 -20.02 -7.14 12.56
CA ILE A 215 -19.60 -6.75 11.21
C ILE A 215 -18.40 -5.82 11.31
N PHE A 216 -17.33 -6.12 10.56
CA PHE A 216 -16.04 -5.42 10.57
C PHE A 216 -15.65 -5.00 9.15
N VAL A 217 -14.74 -4.04 9.03
CA VAL A 217 -14.07 -3.67 7.77
C VAL A 217 -12.54 -3.61 7.96
N CYS A 218 -11.78 -3.99 6.94
CA CYS A 218 -10.31 -3.93 6.92
C CYS A 218 -9.76 -3.70 5.51
N GLY A 219 -8.55 -3.11 5.42
CA GLY A 219 -7.97 -2.73 4.13
C GLY A 219 -8.72 -1.58 3.47
N ASP A 220 -8.87 -1.61 2.14
CA ASP A 220 -9.43 -0.50 1.38
C ASP A 220 -10.88 -0.13 1.73
N SER A 221 -11.62 -1.03 2.38
CA SER A 221 -12.94 -0.75 2.94
C SER A 221 -12.87 0.19 4.15
N ALA A 222 -11.77 0.17 4.90
CA ALA A 222 -11.50 0.99 6.07
C ALA A 222 -10.68 2.24 5.76
N HIS A 223 -9.80 2.21 4.76
CA HIS A 223 -8.93 3.35 4.44
C HIS A 223 -8.53 3.40 2.97
N LEU A 224 -8.48 4.60 2.40
CA LEU A 224 -8.04 4.84 1.03
C LEU A 224 -6.95 5.91 1.04
N TRP A 225 -5.76 5.52 0.62
CA TRP A 225 -4.62 6.42 0.57
C TRP A 225 -4.07 6.54 -0.84
N VAL A 226 -3.57 7.72 -1.14
CA VAL A 226 -2.72 7.97 -2.29
C VAL A 226 -1.48 7.06 -2.18
N PRO A 227 -1.05 6.38 -3.25
CA PRO A 227 -0.14 5.23 -3.17
C PRO A 227 1.33 5.62 -2.96
N TYR A 228 1.62 6.54 -2.03
CA TYR A 228 2.97 6.84 -1.60
C TYR A 228 3.44 5.82 -0.56
N ALA A 229 4.72 5.46 -0.64
CA ALA A 229 5.38 4.47 0.21
C ALA A 229 4.77 3.03 0.18
N GLY A 230 3.77 2.75 -0.66
CA GLY A 230 3.22 1.40 -0.86
C GLY A 230 2.42 0.84 0.32
N TYR A 231 1.88 1.70 1.20
CA TYR A 231 1.30 1.26 2.47
C TYR A 231 -0.12 0.69 2.40
N GLY A 232 -0.91 0.96 1.34
CA GLY A 232 -2.31 0.50 1.28
C GLY A 232 -2.44 -1.01 1.50
N MET A 233 -1.77 -1.82 0.66
CA MET A 233 -1.77 -3.28 0.79
C MET A 233 -1.14 -3.75 2.10
N ASN A 234 0.01 -3.18 2.50
CA ASN A 234 0.71 -3.59 3.74
C ASN A 234 -0.16 -3.33 4.98
N ALA A 235 -0.84 -2.20 5.04
CA ALA A 235 -1.77 -1.88 6.13
C ALA A 235 -3.01 -2.77 6.09
N GLY A 236 -3.56 -3.06 4.91
CA GLY A 236 -4.68 -4.00 4.77
C GLY A 236 -4.33 -5.41 5.25
N ILE A 237 -3.12 -5.90 4.93
CA ILE A 237 -2.61 -7.17 5.46
C ILE A 237 -2.45 -7.08 6.99
N ALA A 238 -1.90 -5.99 7.52
CA ALA A 238 -1.76 -5.81 8.97
C ALA A 238 -3.11 -5.75 9.69
N ASP A 239 -4.13 -5.14 9.09
CA ASP A 239 -5.49 -5.12 9.61
C ASP A 239 -6.10 -6.53 9.64
N ALA A 240 -5.97 -7.29 8.56
CA ALA A 240 -6.47 -8.66 8.46
C ALA A 240 -5.76 -9.59 9.46
N MET A 241 -4.43 -9.47 9.57
CA MET A 241 -3.64 -10.23 10.55
C MET A 241 -4.05 -9.89 11.98
N ASN A 242 -4.24 -8.61 12.31
CA ASN A 242 -4.70 -8.19 13.63
C ASN A 242 -6.13 -8.70 13.94
N LEU A 243 -7.07 -8.55 13.01
CA LEU A 243 -8.45 -8.95 13.24
C LEU A 243 -8.62 -10.47 13.32
N SER A 244 -7.91 -11.23 12.49
CA SER A 244 -8.06 -12.69 12.40
C SER A 244 -7.76 -13.42 13.71
N TRP A 245 -6.70 -13.05 14.43
CA TRP A 245 -6.37 -13.70 15.71
C TRP A 245 -7.35 -13.30 16.82
N LEU A 246 -7.83 -12.05 16.84
CA LEU A 246 -8.87 -11.60 17.78
C LEU A 246 -10.19 -12.36 17.54
N LEU A 247 -10.56 -12.58 16.28
CA LEU A 247 -11.71 -13.41 15.91
C LEU A 247 -11.51 -14.87 16.31
N ALA A 248 -10.34 -15.44 16.04
CA ALA A 248 -10.02 -16.81 16.44
C ALA A 248 -10.13 -17.00 17.96
N ALA A 249 -9.63 -16.04 18.74
CA ALA A 249 -9.71 -16.05 20.20
C ALA A 249 -11.16 -16.06 20.72
N ALA A 250 -11.99 -15.18 20.15
CA ALA A 250 -13.41 -15.09 20.51
C ALA A 250 -14.20 -16.33 20.05
N LEU A 251 -13.90 -16.87 18.87
CA LEU A 251 -14.58 -18.05 18.31
C LEU A 251 -14.20 -19.35 19.04
N ALA A 252 -12.94 -19.48 19.47
CA ALA A 252 -12.48 -20.61 20.26
C ALA A 252 -12.93 -20.54 21.73
N GLY A 253 -13.46 -19.39 22.18
CA GLY A 253 -14.06 -19.21 23.49
C GLY A 253 -13.07 -19.01 24.64
N TRP A 254 -11.76 -18.91 24.37
CA TRP A 254 -10.77 -18.60 25.40
C TRP A 254 -10.63 -17.11 25.67
N ALA A 255 -11.16 -16.25 24.79
CA ALA A 255 -11.32 -14.82 25.03
C ALA A 255 -12.79 -14.40 25.05
N SER A 256 -13.14 -13.49 25.96
CA SER A 256 -14.44 -12.81 25.95
C SER A 256 -14.63 -12.05 24.63
N PRO A 257 -15.85 -11.95 24.07
CA PRO A 257 -16.12 -11.16 22.87
C PRO A 257 -15.65 -9.69 22.92
N ALA A 258 -15.45 -9.14 24.12
CA ALA A 258 -14.87 -7.80 24.32
C ALA A 258 -13.43 -7.66 23.76
N ILE A 259 -12.70 -8.76 23.54
CA ILE A 259 -11.38 -8.73 22.89
C ILE A 259 -11.43 -8.07 21.51
N LEU A 260 -12.56 -8.18 20.81
CA LEU A 260 -12.76 -7.61 19.48
C LEU A 260 -12.80 -6.07 19.48
N ASP A 261 -12.94 -5.44 20.65
CA ASP A 261 -12.83 -3.97 20.78
C ASP A 261 -11.38 -3.51 20.59
N ALA A 262 -10.40 -4.40 20.77
CA ALA A 262 -9.00 -4.13 20.52
C ALA A 262 -8.72 -3.78 19.05
N TYR A 263 -9.44 -4.36 18.10
CA TYR A 263 -9.20 -4.12 16.67
C TYR A 263 -9.25 -2.63 16.31
N TRP A 264 -10.29 -1.92 16.72
CA TRP A 264 -10.40 -0.49 16.48
C TRP A 264 -9.37 0.31 17.30
N ALA A 265 -9.21 -0.06 18.58
CA ALA A 265 -8.30 0.64 19.49
C ALA A 265 -6.82 0.55 19.04
N GLU A 266 -6.45 -0.54 18.39
CA GLU A 266 -5.10 -0.80 17.88
C GLU A 266 -4.92 -0.27 16.45
N ARG A 267 -5.84 -0.55 15.53
CA ARG A 267 -5.65 -0.24 14.10
C ARG A 267 -6.08 1.17 13.72
N GLY A 268 -7.14 1.71 14.32
CA GLY A 268 -7.68 3.03 14.00
C GLY A 268 -6.63 4.16 14.13
N PRO A 269 -5.95 4.31 15.28
CA PRO A 269 -4.90 5.32 15.45
C PRO A 269 -3.75 5.18 14.44
N ILE A 270 -3.34 3.95 14.13
CA ILE A 270 -2.26 3.68 13.17
C ILE A 270 -2.68 4.08 11.75
N THR A 271 -3.90 3.73 11.34
CA THR A 271 -4.46 4.13 10.04
C THR A 271 -4.47 5.65 9.89
N GLU A 272 -4.90 6.41 10.91
CA GLU A 272 -4.91 7.87 10.85
C GLU A 272 -3.49 8.44 10.72
N GLN A 273 -2.56 7.92 11.53
CA GLN A 273 -1.16 8.35 11.51
C GLN A 273 -0.48 8.09 10.17
N VAL A 274 -0.66 6.90 9.60
CA VAL A 274 -0.16 6.55 8.26
C VAL A 274 -0.77 7.48 7.21
N SER A 275 -2.07 7.82 7.32
CA SER A 275 -2.74 8.73 6.40
C SER A 275 -2.08 10.12 6.37
N HIS A 276 -1.66 10.65 7.53
CA HIS A 276 -0.97 11.94 7.62
C HIS A 276 0.43 11.90 7.03
N PHE A 277 1.20 10.84 7.29
CA PHE A 277 2.52 10.68 6.68
C PHE A 277 2.43 10.59 5.15
N ALA A 278 1.50 9.77 4.64
CA ALA A 278 1.27 9.62 3.20
C ALA A 278 0.88 10.96 2.55
N MET A 279 0.01 11.74 3.20
CA MET A 279 -0.43 13.04 2.70
C MET A 279 0.68 14.09 2.69
N ASN A 280 1.45 14.22 3.77
CA ASN A 280 2.57 15.15 3.83
C ASN A 280 3.60 14.86 2.74
N HIS A 281 3.89 13.57 2.50
CA HIS A 281 4.75 13.15 1.41
C HIS A 281 4.15 13.45 0.03
N ALA A 282 2.86 13.18 -0.16
CA ALA A 282 2.15 13.45 -1.40
C ALA A 282 2.24 14.93 -1.80
N LEU A 283 1.99 15.84 -0.86
CA LEU A 283 2.09 17.29 -1.08
C LEU A 283 3.50 17.71 -1.49
N GLY A 284 4.54 17.15 -0.86
CA GLY A 284 5.94 17.38 -1.26
C GLY A 284 6.23 16.88 -2.67
N ALA A 285 5.76 15.68 -3.03
CA ALA A 285 5.98 15.10 -4.34
C ALA A 285 5.24 15.87 -5.44
N ILE A 286 3.99 16.29 -5.17
CA ILE A 286 3.21 17.15 -6.07
C ILE A 286 3.94 18.47 -6.31
N ARG A 287 4.47 19.11 -5.25
CA ARG A 287 5.25 20.35 -5.37
C ARG A 287 6.45 20.16 -6.29
N HIS A 288 7.27 19.13 -6.09
CA HIS A 288 8.42 18.87 -6.95
C HIS A 288 8.06 18.62 -8.41
N ARG A 289 6.91 17.99 -8.69
CA ARG A 289 6.43 17.83 -10.07
C ARG A 289 5.98 19.14 -10.72
N ARG A 290 5.48 20.10 -9.94
CA ARG A 290 5.04 21.42 -10.42
C ARG A 290 6.19 22.39 -10.62
N GLU A 291 7.20 22.30 -9.76
CA GLU A 291 8.31 23.25 -9.69
C GLU A 291 9.59 22.70 -10.34
N VAL A 292 9.46 21.85 -11.37
CA VAL A 292 10.62 21.34 -12.11
C VAL A 292 11.33 22.51 -12.80
N PRO A 293 12.58 22.86 -12.45
CA PRO A 293 13.25 24.03 -13.01
C PRO A 293 13.44 23.86 -14.53
N PRO A 294 13.12 24.84 -15.39
CA PRO A 294 13.34 24.73 -16.84
C PRO A 294 14.79 24.37 -17.21
N ALA A 295 15.75 24.86 -16.40
CA ALA A 295 17.17 24.60 -16.56
C ALA A 295 17.55 23.12 -16.43
N VAL A 296 16.71 22.21 -15.91
CA VAL A 296 17.07 20.78 -15.80
C VAL A 296 17.36 20.13 -17.15
N GLU A 297 16.79 20.67 -18.23
CA GLU A 297 17.01 20.22 -19.60
C GLU A 297 18.07 21.03 -20.35
N ALA A 298 18.60 22.10 -19.74
CA ALA A 298 19.65 22.89 -20.36
C ALA A 298 20.93 22.05 -20.57
N PRO A 299 21.63 22.24 -21.69
CA PRO A 299 22.96 21.65 -21.88
C PRO A 299 24.00 22.34 -21.00
N GLY A 300 25.21 21.77 -20.93
CA GLY A 300 26.35 22.43 -20.30
C GLY A 300 26.29 22.47 -18.77
N GLU A 301 26.92 23.50 -18.19
CA GLU A 301 27.09 23.66 -16.73
C GLU A 301 25.79 24.04 -16.04
N GLU A 302 25.01 24.95 -16.63
CA GLU A 302 23.74 25.42 -16.05
C GLU A 302 22.80 24.25 -15.75
N GLY A 303 22.59 23.37 -16.72
CA GLY A 303 21.74 22.20 -16.50
C GLY A 303 22.36 21.16 -15.60
N ARG A 304 23.69 21.01 -15.58
CA ARG A 304 24.35 20.12 -14.60
C ARG A 304 24.09 20.59 -13.17
N ARG A 305 24.23 21.89 -12.91
CA ARG A 305 23.93 22.49 -11.59
C ARG A 305 22.44 22.33 -11.24
N ALA A 306 21.54 22.67 -12.15
CA ALA A 306 20.10 22.54 -11.92
C ALA A 306 19.69 21.09 -11.60
N ARG A 307 20.24 20.10 -12.34
CA ARG A 307 20.01 18.67 -12.08
C ARG A 307 20.60 18.21 -10.75
N ALA A 308 21.74 18.76 -10.31
CA ALA A 308 22.35 18.41 -9.03
C ALA A 308 21.51 18.94 -7.84
N GLU A 309 21.15 20.22 -7.87
CA GLU A 309 20.37 20.87 -6.79
C GLU A 309 18.96 20.26 -6.70
N PHE A 310 18.23 20.22 -7.82
CA PHE A 310 16.90 19.64 -7.86
C PHE A 310 16.93 18.14 -7.55
N GLY A 311 17.95 17.42 -8.02
CA GLY A 311 18.12 16.00 -7.74
C GLY A 311 18.38 15.69 -6.28
N LYS A 312 19.09 16.55 -5.56
CA LYS A 312 19.23 16.41 -4.11
C LYS A 312 17.89 16.56 -3.40
N ALA A 313 17.11 17.60 -3.71
CA ALA A 313 15.79 17.80 -3.09
C ALA A 313 14.84 16.61 -3.37
N VAL A 314 14.80 16.16 -4.63
CA VAL A 314 14.02 14.98 -5.03
C VAL A 314 14.48 13.72 -4.29
N TYR A 315 15.79 13.51 -4.12
CA TYR A 315 16.32 12.38 -3.36
C TYR A 315 15.90 12.43 -1.90
N ASP A 316 16.14 13.57 -1.22
CA ASP A 316 15.91 13.74 0.21
C ASP A 316 14.44 13.50 0.59
N LEU A 317 13.50 13.87 -0.29
CA LEU A 317 12.09 13.53 -0.14
C LEU A 317 11.85 12.04 -0.37
N ASN A 318 12.29 11.51 -1.53
CA ASN A 318 11.86 10.21 -2.01
C ASN A 318 12.52 9.03 -1.29
N VAL A 319 13.76 9.16 -0.81
CA VAL A 319 14.46 8.07 -0.11
C VAL A 319 13.65 7.57 1.10
N ARG A 320 12.97 8.50 1.79
CA ARG A 320 12.19 8.21 2.98
C ARG A 320 10.96 7.34 2.72
N GLN A 321 10.28 7.54 1.59
CA GLN A 321 9.12 6.70 1.22
C GLN A 321 9.54 5.30 0.73
N TYR A 322 10.72 5.17 0.13
CA TYR A 322 11.18 3.88 -0.39
C TYR A 322 11.95 3.05 0.64
N CYS A 323 12.41 3.70 1.70
CA CYS A 323 13.12 3.10 2.83
C CYS A 323 12.37 3.43 4.13
N ALA A 324 11.06 3.15 4.14
CA ALA A 324 10.13 3.59 5.18
C ALA A 324 10.19 2.70 6.45
N GLY A 325 11.38 2.55 7.04
CA GLY A 325 11.58 1.70 8.22
C GLY A 325 10.71 2.11 9.40
N GLY A 326 10.54 3.42 9.61
CA GLY A 326 9.74 3.95 10.70
C GLY A 326 8.26 3.59 10.62
N LEU A 327 7.62 3.77 9.45
CA LEU A 327 6.24 3.35 9.25
C LEU A 327 6.06 1.81 9.29
N ASN A 328 7.06 1.02 8.89
CA ASN A 328 6.97 -0.44 8.86
C ASN A 328 7.14 -1.09 10.24
N PHE A 329 7.98 -0.50 11.11
CA PHE A 329 8.44 -1.14 12.34
C PHE A 329 8.24 -0.30 13.61
N GLY A 330 8.05 1.02 13.48
CA GLY A 330 8.02 1.96 14.61
C GLY A 330 6.66 2.20 15.24
N TYR A 331 5.56 1.80 14.59
CA TYR A 331 4.23 1.97 15.17
C TYR A 331 4.02 1.08 16.39
N PHE A 332 3.14 1.53 17.29
CA PHE A 332 2.82 0.85 18.53
C PHE A 332 1.36 1.05 18.91
N TYR A 333 0.81 0.14 19.69
CA TYR A 333 -0.54 0.25 20.23
C TYR A 333 -0.51 0.88 21.62
N ASP A 334 -1.19 2.00 21.80
CA ASP A 334 -1.22 2.76 23.07
C ASP A 334 -2.60 2.75 23.76
N ARG A 335 -3.60 2.14 23.11
CA ARG A 335 -5.01 2.14 23.56
C ARG A 335 -5.67 0.78 23.56
N SER A 336 -4.92 -0.28 23.23
CA SER A 336 -5.44 -1.64 23.28
C SER A 336 -5.98 -1.99 24.68
N PRO A 337 -7.21 -2.50 24.80
CA PRO A 337 -7.79 -2.93 26.07
C PRO A 337 -7.24 -4.27 26.56
N ILE A 338 -6.43 -4.96 25.76
CA ILE A 338 -5.86 -6.28 26.07
C ILE A 338 -4.35 -6.24 26.36
N ILE A 339 -3.74 -5.05 26.28
CA ILE A 339 -2.34 -4.85 26.62
C ILE A 339 -2.24 -4.37 28.07
N HIS A 340 -1.38 -5.02 28.84
CA HIS A 340 -0.99 -4.54 30.16
C HIS A 340 0.19 -3.57 30.02
N TYR A 341 -0.10 -2.27 30.10
CA TYR A 341 0.91 -1.22 30.02
C TYR A 341 1.67 -1.08 31.34
N ASP A 342 2.98 -0.88 31.25
CA ASP A 342 3.91 -0.74 32.37
C ASP A 342 4.16 0.73 32.77
N GLY A 343 3.59 1.69 32.03
CA GLY A 343 3.75 3.12 32.25
C GLY A 343 4.94 3.74 31.53
N GLU A 344 5.74 2.97 30.79
CA GLU A 344 6.79 3.50 29.93
C GLU A 344 6.22 4.17 28.67
N THR A 345 6.98 5.11 28.10
CA THR A 345 6.59 5.81 26.87
C THR A 345 7.26 5.15 25.66
N ALA A 346 6.45 4.72 24.69
CA ALA A 346 6.97 4.17 23.45
C ALA A 346 7.78 5.22 22.65
N PRO A 347 8.89 4.83 21.98
CA PRO A 347 9.68 5.77 21.19
C PRO A 347 8.89 6.38 20.03
N ALA A 348 9.11 7.67 19.78
CA ALA A 348 8.59 8.33 18.58
C ALA A 348 9.26 7.77 17.30
N TYR A 349 8.57 7.88 16.18
CA TYR A 349 9.05 7.43 14.88
C TYR A 349 8.66 8.40 13.75
N THR A 350 9.45 8.41 12.66
CA THR A 350 9.15 9.14 11.42
C THR A 350 8.74 8.15 10.33
N ILE A 351 8.60 8.62 9.09
CA ILE A 351 8.34 7.71 7.96
C ILE A 351 9.44 6.64 7.80
N ASP A 352 10.69 7.03 8.03
CA ASP A 352 11.90 6.29 7.71
C ASP A 352 12.71 5.84 8.93
N THR A 353 12.54 6.48 10.08
CA THR A 353 13.30 6.18 11.31
C THR A 353 12.42 5.71 12.46
N PHE A 354 12.91 4.77 13.26
CA PHE A 354 12.31 4.27 14.50
C PHE A 354 13.39 3.74 15.43
N THR A 355 13.02 3.49 16.68
CA THR A 355 13.85 2.77 17.65
C THR A 355 13.12 1.51 18.08
N SER A 356 13.76 0.34 17.97
CA SER A 356 13.21 -0.91 18.51
C SER A 356 13.00 -0.79 20.01
N SER A 357 11.86 -1.28 20.49
CA SER A 357 11.46 -1.15 21.88
C SER A 357 10.65 -2.36 22.36
N THR A 358 10.76 -2.66 23.64
CA THR A 358 9.96 -3.67 24.35
C THR A 358 8.81 -3.07 25.15
N VAL A 359 8.62 -1.74 25.09
CA VAL A 359 7.46 -1.08 25.72
C VAL A 359 6.17 -1.76 25.21
N PRO A 360 5.23 -2.14 26.10
CA PRO A 360 3.99 -2.80 25.71
C PRO A 360 3.25 -2.06 24.61
N GLY A 361 2.94 -2.78 23.52
CA GLY A 361 2.32 -2.22 22.31
C GLY A 361 3.30 -2.02 21.15
N CYS A 362 4.61 -1.92 21.40
CA CYS A 362 5.61 -1.93 20.33
C CYS A 362 5.71 -3.32 19.69
N ARG A 363 6.03 -3.36 18.39
CA ARG A 363 6.41 -4.60 17.71
C ARG A 363 7.64 -5.21 18.38
N LEU A 364 7.58 -6.51 18.70
CA LEU A 364 8.70 -7.24 19.30
C LEU A 364 9.99 -7.05 18.47
N PRO A 365 11.08 -6.55 19.07
CA PRO A 365 12.36 -6.41 18.37
C PRO A 365 12.88 -7.75 17.87
N HIS A 366 13.35 -7.76 16.62
CA HIS A 366 13.93 -8.96 16.02
C HIS A 366 15.37 -9.21 16.48
N PHE A 367 15.71 -10.48 16.69
CA PHE A 367 17.08 -10.96 16.77
C PHE A 367 17.17 -12.42 16.31
N TRP A 368 18.39 -12.85 15.96
CA TRP A 368 18.69 -14.23 15.60
C TRP A 368 19.19 -15.01 16.81
N PHE A 369 18.68 -16.23 17.00
CA PHE A 369 19.28 -17.20 17.92
C PHE A 369 20.60 -17.76 17.36
N ALA A 370 21.42 -18.37 18.23
CA ALA A 370 22.70 -18.97 17.84
C ALA A 370 22.57 -20.05 16.74
N ASN A 371 21.41 -20.68 16.61
CA ASN A 371 21.10 -21.66 15.56
C ASN A 371 20.52 -21.05 14.28
N ALA A 372 20.65 -19.73 14.09
CA ALA A 372 20.11 -18.97 12.96
C ALA A 372 18.58 -19.04 12.80
N ARG A 373 17.84 -19.37 13.87
CA ARG A 373 16.38 -19.22 13.92
C ARG A 373 16.00 -17.79 14.29
N SER A 374 14.99 -17.21 13.63
CA SER A 374 14.45 -15.90 14.03
C SER A 374 13.67 -16.02 15.35
N ILE A 375 13.70 -14.97 16.18
CA ILE A 375 12.78 -14.88 17.32
C ILE A 375 11.32 -15.01 16.90
N TYR A 376 10.95 -14.49 15.72
CA TYR A 376 9.58 -14.58 15.21
C TYR A 376 9.16 -16.01 14.91
N ASP A 377 10.08 -16.87 14.47
CA ASP A 377 9.80 -18.29 14.26
C ASP A 377 9.65 -19.05 15.58
N ALA A 378 10.17 -18.51 16.68
CA ALA A 378 10.05 -19.09 18.01
C ALA A 378 8.78 -18.65 18.75
N LEU A 379 8.09 -17.62 18.25
CA LEU A 379 6.75 -17.29 18.71
C LEU A 379 5.81 -18.43 18.31
N GLY A 380 4.96 -18.85 19.24
CA GLY A 380 3.93 -19.85 18.98
C GLY A 380 2.80 -19.29 18.10
N MET A 381 1.84 -20.15 17.74
CA MET A 381 0.64 -19.75 17.00
C MET A 381 -0.35 -18.92 17.83
N GLY A 382 -0.12 -18.79 19.14
CA GLY A 382 -1.08 -18.21 20.10
C GLY A 382 -2.02 -19.25 20.68
#